data_AF-A0A1A8BD33-F1
#
_entry.id   AF-A0A1A8BD33-F1
#
_cell.length_a   1.000
_cell.length_b   1.000
_cell.length_c   1.000
_cell.angle_alpha   90.00
_cell.angle_beta   90.00
_cell.angle_gamma   90.00
#
_symmetry.space_group_name_H-M   'P 1'
#
loop_
_entity.id
_entity.type
_entity.pdbx_description
1 polymer ?
#
loop_
_entity_poly.entity_id
_entity_poly.type
_entity_poly.pdbx_seq_one_letter_code
_entity_poly.pdbx_strand_id
1 'polypeptide(L)' 'HLMTRQLLEPIGTFWRNADDPEDLPLKCLEADMQEFGERIAELAKVRKVMYFLLAFKEGAEAANLSCSIEFLPEK' A
#
# COMPACT_ATOMS: atom_id res chain seq x y z
N HIS A 1 13.75 17.89 0.75
CA HIS A 1 13.73 16.89 -0.33
C HIS A 1 13.63 15.51 0.28
N LEU A 2 12.64 14.71 -0.12
CA LEU A 2 12.56 13.31 0.30
C LEU A 2 13.69 12.55 -0.42
N MET A 3 14.57 11.90 0.34
CA MET A 3 15.70 11.16 -0.22
C MET A 3 15.24 9.74 -0.56
N THR A 4 15.71 9.15 -1.67
CA THR A 4 15.33 7.79 -2.10
C THR A 4 15.56 6.73 -1.01
N ARG A 5 16.55 6.96 -0.13
CA ARG A 5 16.87 6.10 1.02
C ARG A 5 15.84 6.12 2.16
N GLN A 6 14.86 7.04 2.13
CA GLN A 6 13.80 7.12 3.13
C GLN A 6 12.56 6.31 2.74
N LEU A 7 12.51 5.78 1.52
CA LEU A 7 11.41 4.94 1.07
C LEU A 7 11.57 3.55 1.67
N LEU A 8 10.47 3.01 2.19
CA LEU A 8 10.41 1.62 2.65
C LEU A 8 10.38 0.70 1.43
N GLU A 9 11.18 -0.35 1.49
CA GLU A 9 11.13 -1.50 0.58
C GLU A 9 10.59 -2.71 1.36
N PRO A 10 9.89 -3.66 0.74
CA PRO A 10 9.32 -3.55 -0.60
C PRO A 10 8.19 -2.51 -0.64
N ILE A 11 7.84 -2.06 -1.85
CA ILE A 11 6.66 -1.23 -2.06
C ILE A 11 5.40 -2.10 -2.21
N GLY A 12 4.30 -1.67 -1.59
CA GLY A 12 3.00 -2.28 -1.84
C GLY A 12 2.46 -1.90 -3.24
N THR A 13 2.03 -2.89 -4.03
CA THR A 13 1.47 -2.66 -5.36
C THR A 13 0.07 -3.26 -5.48
N PHE A 14 -0.89 -2.44 -5.89
CA PHE A 14 -2.27 -2.84 -6.19
C PHE A 14 -2.62 -2.51 -7.64
N TRP A 15 -3.39 -3.38 -8.30
CA TRP A 15 -3.89 -3.13 -9.65
C TRP A 15 -5.19 -3.86 -9.97
N ARG A 16 -5.82 -3.43 -11.05
CA ARG A 16 -6.94 -4.08 -11.72
C ARG A 16 -6.67 -4.02 -13.23
N ASN A 17 -6.99 -5.09 -13.96
CA ASN A 17 -6.88 -5.07 -15.43
C ASN A 17 -8.09 -4.35 -16.03
N ALA A 18 -7.97 -3.83 -17.24
CA ALA A 18 -9.06 -3.10 -17.91
C ALA A 18 -10.35 -3.93 -18.07
N ASP A 19 -10.22 -5.25 -18.21
CA ASP A 19 -11.35 -6.17 -18.39
C ASP A 19 -11.88 -6.76 -17.07
N ASP A 20 -11.23 -6.47 -15.93
CA ASP A 20 -11.70 -6.96 -14.64
C ASP A 20 -12.91 -6.12 -14.18
N PRO A 21 -14.01 -6.75 -13.74
CA PRO A 21 -15.14 -6.06 -13.12
C PRO A 21 -14.74 -5.10 -11.98
N GLU A 22 -15.44 -3.97 -11.85
CA GLU A 22 -15.14 -2.95 -10.82
C GLU A 22 -15.37 -3.45 -9.39
N ASP A 23 -16.23 -4.44 -9.20
CA ASP A 23 -16.55 -5.09 -7.94
C ASP A 23 -15.54 -6.15 -7.53
N LEU A 24 -14.63 -6.56 -8.42
CA LEU A 24 -13.54 -7.46 -8.04
C LEU A 24 -12.53 -6.75 -7.14
N PRO A 25 -12.04 -7.43 -6.08
CA PRO A 25 -10.92 -6.96 -5.28
C PRO A 25 -9.70 -6.63 -6.15
N LEU A 26 -8.96 -5.60 -5.75
CA LEU A 26 -7.69 -5.27 -6.38
C LEU A 26 -6.71 -6.45 -6.22
N LYS A 27 -5.99 -6.75 -7.29
CA LYS A 27 -4.88 -7.71 -7.29
C LYS A 27 -3.68 -7.06 -6.61
N CYS A 28 -2.86 -7.85 -5.94
CA CYS A 28 -1.61 -7.40 -5.33
C CYS A 28 -0.52 -8.48 -5.40
N LEU A 29 0.74 -8.08 -5.17
CA LEU A 29 1.84 -9.02 -4.96
C LEU A 29 1.83 -9.45 -3.49
N GLU A 30 1.20 -10.59 -3.20
CA GLU A 30 0.90 -11.01 -1.83
C GLU A 30 2.12 -11.05 -0.90
N ALA A 31 3.26 -11.57 -1.39
CA ALA A 31 4.50 -11.64 -0.62
C ALA A 31 5.04 -10.25 -0.23
N ASP A 32 5.13 -9.34 -1.21
CA ASP A 32 5.60 -7.97 -0.99
C ASP A 32 4.63 -7.20 -0.09
N MET A 33 3.32 -7.42 -0.27
CA MET A 33 2.28 -6.79 0.56
C MET A 33 2.35 -7.24 2.02
N GLN A 34 2.60 -8.52 2.26
CA GLN A 34 2.75 -9.06 3.61
C GLN A 34 3.98 -8.44 4.30
N GLU A 35 5.15 -8.44 3.65
CA GLU A 35 6.36 -7.84 4.22
C GLU A 35 6.19 -6.33 4.46
N PHE A 36 5.54 -5.62 3.52
CA PHE A 36 5.26 -4.20 3.66
C PHE A 36 4.35 -3.93 4.88
N GLY A 37 3.31 -4.76 5.09
CA GLY A 37 2.42 -4.67 6.24
C GLY A 37 3.15 -4.87 7.58
N GLU A 38 4.03 -5.86 7.66
CA GLU A 38 4.85 -6.12 8.86
C GLU A 38 5.76 -4.94 9.19
N ARG A 39 6.39 -4.32 8.18
CA ARG A 39 7.21 -3.11 8.38
C ARG A 39 6.39 -1.92 8.88
N ILE A 40 5.17 -1.75 8.38
CA ILE A 40 4.24 -0.72 8.88
C ILE A 40 3.88 -0.99 10.34
N ALA A 41 3.60 -2.24 10.70
CA ALA A 41 3.31 -2.64 12.08
C ALA A 41 4.47 -2.33 13.03
N GLU A 42 5.71 -2.63 12.64
CA GLU A 42 6.89 -2.23 13.43
C GLU A 42 7.05 -0.71 13.52
N LEU A 43 6.84 0.01 12.42
CA LEU A 43 6.95 1.48 12.42
C LEU A 43 5.88 2.12 13.32
N ALA A 44 4.69 1.52 13.43
CA ALA A 44 3.60 2.01 14.26
C ALA A 44 3.95 2.00 15.76
N LYS A 45 4.88 1.13 16.18
CA LYS A 45 5.37 1.08 17.56
C LYS A 45 6.21 2.30 17.94
N VAL A 46 6.84 2.96 16.96
CA VAL A 46 7.81 4.05 17.17
C VAL A 46 7.36 5.41 16.64
N ARG A 47 6.36 5.45 15.74
CA ARG A 47 5.84 6.66 15.13
C ARG A 47 4.30 6.65 15.11
N LYS A 48 3.70 7.75 15.56
CA LYS A 48 2.23 7.95 15.54
C LYS A 48 1.69 8.44 14.19
N VAL A 49 2.56 8.98 13.33
CA VAL A 49 2.21 9.51 12.02
C VAL A 49 3.17 8.92 11.00
N MET A 50 2.61 8.43 9.91
CA MET A 50 3.35 7.91 8.76
C MET A 50 2.89 8.67 7.52
N TYR A 51 3.81 8.85 6.58
CA TYR A 51 3.54 9.47 5.29
C TYR A 51 3.80 8.43 4.21
N PHE A 52 2.92 8.39 3.22
CA PHE A 52 3.02 7.48 2.08
C PHE A 52 3.07 8.30 0.80
N LEU A 53 3.83 7.80 -0.19
CA LEU A 53 3.76 8.28 -1.56
C LEU A 53 2.98 7.27 -2.39
N LEU A 54 1.98 7.76 -3.11
CA LEU A 54 1.16 6.96 -4.00
C LEU A 54 1.56 7.31 -5.44
N ALA A 55 2.01 6.30 -6.19
CA ALA A 55 2.36 6.44 -7.60
C ALA A 55 1.24 5.83 -8.45
N PHE A 56 0.58 6.67 -9.24
CA PHE A 56 -0.51 6.25 -10.13
C PHE A 56 0.04 5.99 -11.53
N LYS A 57 -0.29 4.81 -12.09
CA LYS A 57 -0.07 4.53 -13.51
C LYS A 57 -1.21 5.13 -14.35
N GLU A 58 -0.98 5.24 -15.65
CA GLU A 58 -1.94 5.78 -16.60
C GLU A 58 -3.32 5.10 -16.46
N GLY A 59 -4.38 5.91 -16.41
CA GLY A 59 -5.75 5.44 -16.16
C GLY A 59 -6.14 5.29 -14.69
N ALA A 60 -5.20 5.35 -13.74
CA ALA A 60 -5.49 5.40 -12.31
C ALA A 60 -5.48 6.85 -11.80
N GLU A 61 -6.51 7.23 -11.07
CA GLU A 61 -6.66 8.58 -10.52
C GLU A 61 -6.87 8.53 -9.01
N ALA A 62 -6.30 9.51 -8.30
CA ALA A 62 -6.44 9.62 -6.85
C ALA A 62 -7.90 9.78 -6.40
N ALA A 63 -8.76 10.39 -7.24
CA ALA A 63 -10.19 10.55 -6.95
C ALA A 63 -10.93 9.22 -6.79
N ASN A 64 -10.42 8.15 -7.40
CA ASN A 64 -11.04 6.83 -7.41
C ASN A 64 -10.38 5.88 -6.39
N LEU A 65 -9.45 6.38 -5.56
CA LEU A 65 -8.74 5.59 -4.57
C LEU A 65 -9.25 5.89 -3.16
N SER A 66 -9.77 4.86 -2.50
CA SER A 66 -9.98 4.85 -1.05
C SER A 66 -9.19 3.68 -0.47
N CYS A 67 -8.22 3.96 0.40
CA CYS A 67 -7.38 2.95 1.02
C CYS A 67 -7.29 3.15 2.54
N SER A 68 -7.24 2.05 3.27
CA SER A 68 -7.03 2.01 4.72
C SER A 68 -6.08 0.87 5.07
N ILE A 69 -5.45 0.98 6.24
CA ILE A 69 -4.62 -0.07 6.82
C ILE A 69 -5.35 -0.55 8.07
N GLU A 70 -5.56 -1.86 8.18
CA GLU A 70 -6.18 -2.49 9.34
C GLU A 70 -5.12 -3.26 10.14
N PHE A 71 -5.09 -3.05 11.46
CA PHE A 71 -4.25 -3.81 12.38
C PHE A 71 -5.09 -4.87 13.05
N LEU A 72 -4.84 -6.13 12.70
CA LEU A 72 -5.49 -7.26 13.33
C LEU A 72 -4.74 -7.63 14.62
N PRO A 73 -5.45 -7.91 15.73
CA PRO A 73 -4.81 -8.43 16.93
C PRO A 73 -4.18 -9.80 16.64
N GLU A 74 -2.98 -10.06 17.18
CA GLU A 74 -2.39 -11.40 17.17
C GLU A 74 -3.38 -12.39 17.82
N LYS A 75 -3.62 -13.52 17.14
CA LYS A 75 -4.47 -14.62 17.64
C LYS A 75 -3.76 -15.42 18.72
#